data_AF-A0AA40SRF6-F1
#
_entry.id   AF-A0AA40SRF6-F1
#
_cell.length_a   1.000
_cell.length_b   1.000
_cell.length_c   1.000
_cell.angle_alpha   90.00
_cell.angle_beta   90.00
_cell.angle_gamma   90.00
#
_symmetry.space_group_name_H-M   'P 1'
#
loop_
_entity.id
_entity.type
_entity.pdbx_description
1 polymer ?
#
loop_
_entity_poly.entity_id
_entity_poly.type
_entity_poly.pdbx_seq_one_letter_code
_entity_poly.pdbx_strand_id
1 'polypeptide(L)'
;MRGKIGIVVGFAAGYVLGSRAGRERYEQIKTGVEKLWNTDPVQKQVGKVKDFGASAAMALPSALWDGALKIGKATTKSGSPGQKLDAALRAGKDSAEDVARGAETTADEVKKAAEKAADEAKKAADS
;
A
#
# COMPACT_ATOMS: atom_id res chain seq x y z
N MET A 1 -4.85 -13.89 1.60
CA MET A 1 -3.80 -13.14 0.88
C MET A 1 -3.71 -11.67 1.35
N ARG A 2 -3.46 -11.40 2.63
CA ARG A 2 -3.59 -10.04 3.19
C ARG A 2 -2.31 -9.19 3.09
N GLY A 3 -1.12 -9.79 3.01
CA GLY A 3 0.16 -9.07 2.92
C GLY A 3 0.51 -8.50 1.53
N LYS A 4 -0.06 -9.04 0.45
CA LYS A 4 0.33 -8.68 -0.93
C LYS A 4 -0.18 -7.29 -1.35
N ILE A 5 -1.29 -6.84 -0.77
CA ILE A 5 -1.91 -5.54 -1.10
C ILE A 5 -1.01 -4.38 -0.66
N GLY A 6 -0.41 -4.47 0.53
CA GLY A 6 0.50 -3.44 1.04
C GLY A 6 1.73 -3.24 0.15
N ILE A 7 2.30 -4.33 -0.37
CA ILE A 7 3.45 -4.30 -1.29
C ILE A 7 3.08 -3.60 -2.61
N VAL A 8 1.91 -3.92 -3.19
CA VAL A 8 1.47 -3.32 -4.46
C VAL A 8 1.18 -1.83 -4.29
N VAL A 9 0.52 -1.44 -3.19
CA VAL A 9 0.22 -0.04 -2.90
C VAL A 9 1.50 0.76 -2.64
N GLY A 10 2.44 0.22 -1.86
CA GLY A 10 3.73 0.84 -1.60
C GLY A 10 4.58 1.02 -2.87
N PHE A 11 4.61 0.00 -3.73
CA PHE A 11 5.30 0.07 -5.02
C PHE A 11 4.69 1.13 -5.94
N ALA A 12 3.36 1.19 -6.06
CA ALA A 12 2.67 2.19 -6.87
C ALA A 12 2.93 3.62 -6.35
N ALA A 13 2.84 3.84 -5.04
CA ALA A 13 3.13 5.13 -4.42
C ALA A 13 4.60 5.54 -4.63
N GLY A 14 5.54 4.61 -4.46
CA GLY A 14 6.97 4.83 -4.69
C GLY A 14 7.31 5.18 -6.13
N TYR A 15 6.67 4.52 -7.10
CA TYR A 15 6.87 4.80 -8.53
C TYR A 15 6.36 6.19 -8.94
N VAL A 16 5.23 6.62 -8.39
CA VAL A 16 4.68 7.97 -8.65
C VAL A 16 5.53 9.06 -7.99
N LEU A 17 6.03 8.83 -6.78
CA LEU A 17 6.91 9.79 -6.10
C LEU A 17 8.29 9.88 -6.77
N GLY A 18 8.84 8.75 -7.23
CA GLY A 18 10.14 8.68 -7.90
C GLY A 18 10.15 9.24 -9.33
N SER A 19 9.03 9.17 -10.04
CA SER A 19 8.91 9.69 -11.42
C SER A 19 8.72 11.21 -11.50
N ARG A 20 8.52 11.90 -10.37
CA ARG A 20 8.21 13.36 -10.31
C ARG A 20 9.38 14.26 -10.76
N ALA A 21 10.59 13.74 -10.96
CA ALA A 21 11.74 14.52 -11.39
C ALA A 21 11.72 14.94 -12.89
N GLY A 22 10.80 14.42 -13.71
CA GLY A 22 10.69 14.77 -15.14
C GLY A 22 9.29 15.24 -15.54
N ARG A 23 9.07 16.56 -15.63
CA ARG A 23 7.75 17.13 -16.01
C ARG A 23 7.24 16.65 -17.37
N GLU A 24 8.12 16.45 -18.35
CA GLU A 24 7.72 15.94 -19.68
C GLU A 24 7.30 14.47 -19.67
N ARG A 25 7.93 13.66 -18.81
CA ARG A 25 7.61 12.23 -18.71
C ARG A 25 6.33 11.98 -17.93
N TYR A 26 6.00 12.87 -16.99
CA TYR A 26 4.75 12.79 -16.23
C TYR A 26 3.51 12.88 -17.13
N GLU A 27 3.50 13.81 -18.10
CA GLU A 27 2.40 13.99 -19.06
C GLU A 27 2.19 12.75 -19.94
N GLN A 28 3.27 12.14 -20.43
CA GLN A 28 3.21 10.93 -21.25
C GLN A 28 2.69 9.72 -20.45
N ILE A 29 3.20 9.55 -19.23
CA ILE A 29 2.76 8.47 -18.34
C ILE A 29 1.30 8.66 -17.95
N LYS A 30 0.89 9.89 -17.63
CA LYS A 30 -0.50 10.22 -17.29
C LYS A 30 -1.44 9.83 -18.42
N THR A 31 -1.12 10.21 -19.65
CA THR A 31 -1.97 9.88 -20.82
C THR A 31 -2.07 8.37 -21.04
N GLY A 32 -0.98 7.63 -20.85
CA GLY A 32 -0.96 6.17 -20.97
C GLY A 32 -1.76 5.48 -19.87
N VAL A 33 -1.62 5.95 -18.63
CA VAL A 33 -2.38 5.47 -17.48
C VAL A 33 -3.87 5.77 -17.66
N GLU A 34 -4.22 6.95 -18.16
CA GLU A 34 -5.61 7.35 -18.37
C GLU A 34 -6.29 6.51 -19.45
N LYS A 35 -5.58 6.15 -20.53
CA LYS A 35 -6.08 5.18 -21.52
C LYS A 35 -6.31 3.81 -20.88
N LEU A 36 -5.37 3.32 -20.07
CA LEU A 36 -5.50 2.03 -19.40
C LEU A 36 -6.64 2.03 -18.37
N TRP A 37 -6.81 3.13 -17.64
CA TRP A 37 -7.86 3.31 -16.65
C TRP A 37 -9.27 3.28 -17.26
N ASN A 38 -9.41 3.79 -18.48
CA ASN A 38 -10.68 3.79 -19.20
C ASN A 38 -11.01 2.45 -19.89
N THR A 39 -10.20 1.41 -19.73
CA THR A 39 -10.50 0.08 -20.30
C THR A 39 -11.54 -0.69 -19.46
N ASP A 40 -12.41 -1.44 -20.13
CA ASP A 40 -13.42 -2.31 -19.50
C ASP A 40 -12.91 -3.25 -18.40
N PRO A 41 -11.77 -3.97 -18.54
CA PRO A 41 -11.27 -4.84 -17.48
C PRO A 41 -10.91 -4.06 -16.20
N VAL A 42 -10.33 -2.87 -16.34
CA VAL A 42 -9.97 -2.01 -15.22
C VAL A 42 -11.22 -1.44 -14.56
N GLN A 43 -12.17 -0.92 -15.34
CA GLN A 43 -13.45 -0.43 -14.83
C GLN A 43 -14.24 -1.52 -14.09
N LYS A 44 -14.25 -2.77 -14.58
CA LYS A 44 -14.89 -3.90 -13.90
C LYS A 44 -14.22 -4.24 -12.56
N GLN A 45 -12.89 -4.18 -12.49
CA GLN A 45 -12.17 -4.40 -11.24
C GLN A 45 -12.38 -3.26 -10.25
N VAL A 46 -12.34 -2.01 -10.72
CA VAL A 46 -12.64 -0.82 -9.91
C VAL A 46 -14.08 -0.90 -9.38
N GLY A 47 -15.04 -1.31 -10.20
CA GLY A 47 -16.43 -1.53 -9.77
C GLY A 47 -16.53 -2.55 -8.64
N LYS A 48 -15.91 -3.73 -8.78
CA LYS A 48 -15.87 -4.75 -7.72
C LYS A 48 -15.23 -4.25 -6.43
N VAL A 49 -14.13 -3.50 -6.55
CA VAL A 49 -13.47 -2.88 -5.38
C VAL A 49 -14.34 -1.80 -4.76
N LYS A 50 -15.09 -1.02 -5.55
CA LYS A 50 -16.02 0.00 -5.07
C LYS A 50 -17.20 -0.64 -4.31
N ASP A 51 -17.75 -1.74 -4.81
CA ASP A 51 -18.83 -2.48 -4.14
C ASP A 51 -18.34 -3.14 -2.84
N PHE A 52 -17.15 -3.74 -2.88
CA PHE A 52 -16.51 -4.31 -1.70
C PHE A 52 -16.10 -3.23 -0.69
N GLY A 53 -15.61 -2.10 -1.17
CA GLY A 53 -15.18 -0.95 -0.40
C GLY A 53 -16.34 -0.19 0.24
N ALA A 54 -17.48 -0.06 -0.44
CA ALA A 54 -18.70 0.49 0.15
C ALA A 54 -19.21 -0.39 1.30
N SER A 55 -19.16 -1.72 1.12
CA SER A 55 -19.52 -2.69 2.16
C SER A 55 -18.54 -2.64 3.34
N ALA A 56 -17.25 -2.55 3.07
CA ALA A 56 -16.23 -2.39 4.10
C ALA A 56 -16.35 -1.03 4.81
N ALA A 57 -16.63 0.05 4.08
CA ALA A 57 -16.80 1.39 4.64
C ALA A 57 -17.97 1.49 5.61
N MET A 58 -19.07 0.76 5.35
CA MET A 58 -20.17 0.65 6.32
C MET A 58 -19.85 -0.24 7.53
N ALA A 59 -18.88 -1.16 7.40
CA ALA A 59 -18.43 -2.02 8.49
C ALA A 59 -17.23 -1.45 9.27
N LEU A 60 -16.69 -0.31 8.85
CA LEU A 60 -15.58 0.34 9.54
C LEU A 60 -16.10 1.03 10.81
N PRO A 61 -15.53 0.74 11.99
CA PRO A 61 -15.87 1.46 13.21
C PRO A 61 -15.62 2.96 13.02
N SER A 62 -16.54 3.81 13.50
CA SER A 62 -16.45 5.28 13.39
C SER A 62 -15.10 5.84 13.89
N ALA A 63 -14.42 5.15 14.81
CA ALA A 63 -13.09 5.48 15.30
C ALA A 63 -12.00 5.51 14.20
N LEU A 64 -12.08 4.63 13.19
CA LEU A 64 -11.12 4.65 12.07
C LEU A 64 -11.37 5.86 11.16
N TRP A 65 -12.65 6.19 10.94
CA TRP A 65 -13.05 7.37 10.16
C TRP A 65 -12.67 8.68 10.88
N ASP A 66 -12.87 8.71 12.20
CA ASP A 66 -12.47 9.83 13.05
C ASP A 66 -10.95 10.02 13.13
N GLY A 67 -10.18 8.93 13.12
CA GLY A 67 -8.71 8.99 13.08
C GLY A 67 -8.20 9.61 11.78
N ALA A 68 -8.74 9.18 10.64
CA ALA A 68 -8.40 9.74 9.33
C ALA A 68 -8.83 11.21 9.19
N LEU A 69 -10.04 11.55 9.63
CA LEU A 69 -10.52 12.94 9.63
C LEU A 69 -9.75 13.82 10.61
N LYS A 70 -9.26 13.29 11.75
CA LYS A 70 -8.37 14.03 12.67
C LYS A 70 -7.00 14.30 12.07
N ILE A 71 -6.43 13.36 11.31
CA ILE A 71 -5.17 13.59 10.58
C ILE A 71 -5.38 14.69 9.53
N GLY A 72 -6.45 14.61 8.73
CA GLY A 72 -6.81 15.65 7.76
C GLY A 72 -7.10 17.02 8.40
N LYS A 73 -7.75 17.05 9.57
CA LYS A 73 -7.96 18.28 10.36
C LYS A 73 -6.68 18.78 11.04
N ALA A 74 -5.75 17.91 11.41
CA ALA A 74 -4.46 18.31 11.96
C ALA A 74 -3.55 18.92 10.88
N THR A 75 -3.70 18.47 9.62
CA THR A 75 -3.06 19.13 8.48
C THR A 75 -3.59 20.55 8.27
N THR A 76 -4.88 20.81 8.53
CA THR A 76 -5.51 22.15 8.39
C THR A 76 -5.41 23.06 9.61
N LYS A 77 -5.15 22.55 10.83
CA LYS A 77 -4.90 23.40 12.01
C LYS A 77 -3.52 24.04 11.99
N SER A 78 -3.47 25.37 11.96
CA SER A 78 -2.25 26.18 11.97
C SER A 78 -1.31 25.82 13.13
N GLY A 79 -0.07 25.51 12.76
CA GLY A 79 1.10 25.25 13.59
C GLY A 79 2.31 25.56 12.70
N SER A 80 3.45 25.96 13.26
CA SER A 80 4.58 26.41 12.44
C SER A 80 4.97 25.32 11.44
N PRO A 81 5.43 25.66 10.22
CA PRO A 81 5.76 24.69 9.18
C PRO A 81 6.68 23.56 9.66
N GLY A 82 7.60 23.86 10.59
CA GLY A 82 8.52 22.88 11.17
C GLY A 82 7.83 21.81 12.02
N GLN A 83 6.86 22.18 12.86
CA GLN A 83 6.17 21.20 13.74
C GLN A 83 5.25 20.26 12.95
N LYS A 84 4.66 20.75 11.85
CA LYS A 84 3.86 19.93 10.93
C LYS A 84 4.73 18.94 10.16
N LEU A 85 5.90 19.39 9.72
CA LEU A 85 6.86 18.56 9.01
C LEU A 85 7.44 17.48 9.93
N ASP A 86 7.78 17.82 11.17
CA ASP A 86 8.25 16.84 12.17
C ASP A 86 7.19 15.81 12.52
N ALA A 87 5.93 16.24 12.71
CA ALA A 87 4.84 15.32 12.97
C ALA A 87 4.58 14.38 11.78
N ALA A 88 4.65 14.89 10.55
CA ALA A 88 4.49 14.09 9.34
C ALA A 88 5.67 13.12 9.12
N LEU A 89 6.91 13.58 9.34
CA LEU A 89 8.12 12.77 9.24
C LEU A 89 8.12 11.64 10.27
N ARG A 90 7.72 11.94 11.50
CA ARG A 90 7.68 10.95 12.59
C ARG A 90 6.59 9.91 12.35
N ALA A 91 5.38 10.34 12.00
CA ALA A 91 4.29 9.42 11.65
C ALA A 91 4.62 8.57 10.41
N GLY A 92 5.32 9.15 9.44
CA GLY A 92 5.84 8.43 8.27
C GLY A 92 6.90 7.39 8.63
N LYS A 93 7.81 7.71 9.57
CA LYS A 93 8.85 6.80 10.05
C LYS A 93 8.26 5.63 10.85
N ASP A 94 7.36 5.91 11.78
CA ASP A 94 6.68 4.87 12.58
C ASP A 94 5.87 3.91 11.68
N SER A 95 5.15 4.46 10.69
CA SER A 95 4.41 3.65 9.71
C SER A 95 5.33 2.82 8.82
N ALA A 96 6.49 3.35 8.42
CA ALA A 96 7.47 2.61 7.64
C ALA A 96 8.10 1.48 8.45
N GLU A 97 8.33 1.69 9.75
CA GLU A 97 8.94 0.72 10.65
C GLU A 97 7.97 -0.45 10.97
N ASP A 98 6.68 -0.17 11.14
CA ASP A 98 5.65 -1.21 11.30
C ASP A 98 5.43 -2.02 10.00
N VAL A 99 5.50 -1.37 8.84
CA VAL A 99 5.44 -2.07 7.54
C VAL A 99 6.69 -2.93 7.32
N ALA A 100 7.88 -2.42 7.68
CA ALA A 100 9.12 -3.18 7.59
C ALA A 100 9.10 -4.42 8.49
N ARG A 101 8.66 -4.28 9.76
CA ARG A 101 8.56 -5.39 10.71
C ARG A 101 7.53 -6.44 10.29
N GLY A 102 6.40 -6.00 9.72
CA GLY A 102 5.40 -6.89 9.12
C GLY A 102 5.93 -7.62 7.88
N ALA A 103 6.75 -6.97 7.07
CA ALA A 103 7.39 -7.56 5.90
C ALA A 103 8.46 -8.59 6.29
N GLU A 104 9.30 -8.32 7.29
CA GLU A 104 10.28 -9.27 7.82
C GLU A 104 9.61 -10.53 8.38
N THR A 105 8.56 -10.37 9.19
CA THR A 105 7.79 -11.51 9.73
C THR A 105 7.21 -12.37 8.61
N THR A 106 6.68 -11.74 7.56
CA THR A 106 6.13 -12.46 6.40
C THR A 106 7.23 -13.14 5.59
N ALA A 107 8.40 -12.52 5.45
CA ALA A 107 9.55 -13.09 4.75
C ALA A 107 10.10 -14.34 5.47
N ASP A 108 10.18 -14.31 6.80
CA ASP A 108 10.62 -15.44 7.61
C ASP A 108 9.64 -16.62 7.55
N GLU A 109 8.33 -16.36 7.55
CA GLU A 109 7.32 -17.41 7.38
C GLU A 109 7.40 -18.06 6.00
N VAL A 110 7.61 -17.27 4.94
CA VAL A 110 7.78 -17.77 3.57
C VAL A 110 9.06 -18.59 3.44
N LYS A 111 10.17 -18.14 4.05
CA LYS A 111 11.44 -18.86 4.03
C LYS A 111 11.32 -20.22 4.73
N LYS A 112 10.69 -20.27 5.91
CA LYS A 112 10.42 -21.53 6.62
C LYS A 112 9.53 -22.48 5.81
N ALA A 113 8.50 -21.96 5.16
CA ALA A 113 7.63 -22.79 4.32
C ALA A 113 8.37 -23.34 3.10
N ALA A 114 9.26 -22.56 2.50
CA ALA A 114 10.08 -22.99 1.36
C ALA A 114 11.12 -24.04 1.74
N GLU A 115 11.82 -23.87 2.87
CA GLU A 115 12.77 -24.87 3.38
C GLU A 115 12.06 -26.21 3.67
N LYS A 116 10.89 -26.16 4.31
CA LYS A 116 10.11 -27.36 4.62
C LYS A 116 9.63 -28.08 3.36
N ALA A 117 9.20 -27.35 2.33
CA ALA A 117 8.82 -27.92 1.04
C ALA A 117 10.02 -28.53 0.29
N ALA A 118 11.20 -27.91 0.39
CA ALA A 118 12.42 -28.45 -0.20
C ALA A 118 12.87 -29.76 0.48
N ASP A 119 12.76 -29.85 1.80
CA ASP A 119 13.06 -31.07 2.56
C ASP A 119 12.08 -32.21 2.25
N GLU A 120 10.80 -31.90 2.12
CA GLU A 120 9.77 -32.89 1.71
C GLU A 120 10.00 -33.40 0.28
N ALA A 121 10.36 -32.50 -0.65
CA ALA A 121 10.69 -32.88 -2.03
C ALA A 121 11.97 -33.75 -2.10
N LYS A 122 12.97 -33.48 -1.25
CA LYS A 122 14.20 -34.26 -1.19
C LYS A 122 13.95 -35.66 -0.62
N LYS A 123 13.10 -35.78 0.41
CA LYS A 123 12.67 -37.09 0.94
C LYS A 123 11.90 -37.93 -0.08
N ALA A 124 11.03 -37.30 -0.88
CA ALA A 124 10.27 -37.98 -1.92
C ALA A 124 11.12 -38.44 -3.12
N ALA A 125 12.30 -37.83 -3.33
CA ALA A 125 13.24 -38.22 -4.39
C ALA A 125 14.21 -39.33 -3.96
N ASP A 126 14.38 -39.56 -2.65
CA ASP A 126 15.22 -40.61 -2.05
C ASP A 126 14.43 -41.87 -1.65
N SER A 127 13.11 -41.89 -1.93
CA SER A 127 12.18 -43.02 -1.73
C SER A 127 11.88 -43.72 -3.05
#